data_AF-A0A831YPB8-F1
#
_entry.id   AF-A0A831YPB8-F1
#
_cell.length_a   1.000
_cell.length_b   1.000
_cell.length_c   1.000
_cell.angle_alpha   90.00
_cell.angle_beta   90.00
_cell.angle_gamma   90.00
#
_symmetry.space_group_name_H-M   'P 1'
#
loop_
_entity.id
_entity.type
_entity.pdbx_description
1 polymer ?
#
loop_
_entity_poly.entity_id
_entity_poly.type
_entity_poly.pdbx_seq_one_letter_code
_entity_poly.pdbx_strand_id
1 'polypeptide(L)'
;MGRVIQLRRVDDKRRRADDRAMADGEITLKIDGERAARLRARAEAVGQSVEEYAYNVLEGGFVERPGFTDNDTHWEEVRRIAEETLRDGGIPLEDVERWVESWDTENELPPPEPRRREAE
;
A
#
# COMPACT_ATOMS: atom_id res chain seq x y z
N MET A 1 8.57 34.58 -48.39
CA MET A 1 7.58 35.25 -47.50
C MET A 1 6.66 34.18 -46.90
N GLY A 2 6.98 33.67 -45.71
CA GLY A 2 6.17 32.66 -45.03
C GLY A 2 5.12 33.32 -44.14
N ARG A 3 3.85 32.91 -44.28
CA ARG A 3 2.73 33.43 -43.48
C ARG A 3 2.82 32.88 -42.04
N VAL A 4 2.94 33.78 -41.07
CA VAL A 4 2.91 33.48 -39.63
C VAL A 4 1.47 33.24 -39.20
N ILE A 5 1.18 32.06 -38.66
CA ILE A 5 -0.10 31.78 -37.99
C ILE A 5 -0.05 32.49 -36.63
N GLN A 6 -0.93 33.48 -36.44
CA GLN A 6 -1.10 34.15 -35.15
C GLN A 6 -1.69 33.16 -34.14
N LEU A 7 -1.01 32.94 -33.01
CA LEU A 7 -1.56 32.23 -31.86
C LEU A 7 -2.78 33.01 -31.34
N ARG A 8 -3.97 32.55 -31.73
CA ARG A 8 -5.23 32.97 -31.10
C ARG A 8 -5.10 32.65 -29.60
N ARG A 9 -5.37 33.63 -28.72
CA ARG A 9 -5.55 33.37 -27.29
C ARG A 9 -6.59 32.27 -27.12
N VAL A 10 -6.14 31.05 -26.83
CA VAL A 10 -6.99 29.94 -26.40
C VAL A 10 -7.15 30.11 -24.89
N ASP A 11 -8.09 30.96 -24.53
CA ASP A 11 -9.12 30.74 -23.50
C ASP A 11 -9.61 32.09 -23.01
N ASP A 12 -10.73 32.52 -23.57
CA ASP A 12 -11.61 33.52 -22.95
C ASP A 12 -12.70 32.78 -22.16
N LYS A 13 -12.30 31.74 -21.44
CA LYS A 13 -13.19 31.06 -20.49
C LYS A 13 -13.32 32.01 -19.31
N ARG A 14 -14.50 32.60 -19.20
CA ARG A 14 -15.01 33.12 -17.93
C ARG A 14 -14.67 32.08 -16.86
N ARG A 15 -13.82 32.43 -15.87
CA ARG A 15 -13.51 31.55 -14.73
C ARG A 15 -14.83 30.95 -14.26
N ARG A 16 -15.01 29.66 -14.50
CA ARG A 16 -16.22 29.00 -14.04
C ARG A 16 -16.14 29.03 -12.53
N ALA A 17 -17.27 29.29 -11.87
CA ALA A 17 -17.38 29.23 -10.42
C ALA A 17 -16.95 27.84 -9.85
N ASP A 18 -16.78 26.86 -10.74
CA ASP A 18 -16.33 25.50 -10.49
C ASP A 18 -14.85 25.40 -10.05
N ASP A 19 -14.02 26.43 -10.29
CA ASP A 19 -12.61 26.45 -9.83
C ASP A 19 -12.47 26.60 -8.30
N ARG A 20 -13.60 26.65 -7.57
CA ARG A 20 -13.64 26.83 -6.10
C ARG A 20 -14.11 25.61 -5.31
N ALA A 21 -14.17 24.42 -5.90
CA ALA A 21 -14.53 23.18 -5.18
C ALA A 21 -13.31 22.41 -4.61
N MET A 22 -12.21 23.11 -4.32
CA MET A 22 -11.04 22.55 -3.63
C MET A 22 -10.92 23.17 -2.23
N ALA A 23 -11.88 22.88 -1.34
CA ALA A 23 -11.78 23.13 0.10
C ALA A 23 -12.95 22.43 0.83
N ASP A 24 -12.62 21.64 1.85
CA ASP A 24 -13.49 21.21 2.96
C ASP A 24 -14.58 20.15 2.68
N GLY A 25 -14.14 18.90 2.46
CA GLY A 25 -15.01 17.73 2.38
C GLY A 25 -15.36 17.15 3.75
N GLU A 26 -16.13 17.88 4.58
CA GLU A 26 -16.73 17.28 5.78
C GLU A 26 -17.83 16.28 5.35
N ILE A 27 -17.76 15.04 5.85
CA ILE A 27 -18.77 14.01 5.61
C ILE A 27 -19.36 13.52 6.93
N THR A 28 -20.69 13.56 7.05
CA THR A 28 -21.41 12.95 8.18
C THR A 28 -21.90 11.55 7.80
N LEU A 29 -21.40 10.53 8.50
CA LEU A 29 -21.84 9.14 8.33
C LEU A 29 -22.88 8.78 9.40
N LYS A 30 -24.07 8.35 8.98
CA LYS A 30 -25.08 7.78 9.89
C LYS A 30 -24.86 6.28 10.02
N ILE A 31 -24.53 5.84 11.23
CA ILE A 31 -24.38 4.43 11.59
C ILE A 31 -25.32 4.10 12.75
N ASP A 32 -25.70 2.83 12.88
CA ASP A 32 -26.51 2.38 14.01
C ASP A 32 -25.76 2.52 15.35
N GLY A 33 -26.51 2.58 16.44
CA GLY A 33 -25.97 2.85 17.77
C GLY A 33 -24.96 1.80 18.24
N GLU A 34 -25.15 0.54 17.85
CA GLU A 34 -24.26 -0.57 18.21
C GLU A 34 -22.90 -0.43 17.51
N ARG A 35 -22.90 -0.13 16.21
CA ARG A 35 -21.69 0.18 15.46
C ARG A 35 -20.99 1.42 15.99
N ALA A 36 -21.73 2.47 16.34
CA ALA A 36 -21.15 3.68 16.92
C ALA A 36 -20.47 3.41 18.27
N ALA A 37 -21.09 2.59 19.13
CA ALA A 37 -20.49 2.19 20.41
C ALA A 37 -19.20 1.40 20.21
N ARG A 38 -19.19 0.43 19.28
CA ARG A 38 -17.97 -0.32 18.93
C ARG A 38 -16.85 0.56 18.39
N LEU A 39 -17.17 1.53 17.52
CA LEU A 39 -16.17 2.45 16.97
C LEU A 39 -15.50 3.26 18.08
N ARG A 40 -16.29 3.79 19.02
CA ARG A 40 -15.78 4.55 20.17
C ARG A 40 -14.91 3.69 21.08
N ALA A 41 -15.38 2.49 21.44
CA ALA A 41 -14.61 1.59 22.30
C ALA A 41 -13.26 1.20 21.70
N ARG A 42 -13.21 1.01 20.37
CA ARG A 42 -11.96 0.69 19.67
C ARG A 42 -11.02 1.90 19.60
N ALA A 43 -11.54 3.09 19.31
CA ALA A 43 -10.75 4.33 19.33
C ALA A 43 -10.14 4.58 20.71
N GLU A 44 -10.93 4.41 21.78
CA GLU A 44 -10.48 4.54 23.16
C GLU A 44 -9.38 3.51 23.50
N ALA A 45 -9.54 2.26 23.08
CA ALA A 45 -8.55 1.21 23.34
C ALA A 45 -7.17 1.49 22.72
N VAL A 46 -7.12 2.25 21.62
CA VAL A 46 -5.86 2.66 20.98
C VAL A 46 -5.45 4.09 21.32
N GLY A 47 -6.17 4.75 22.23
CA GLY A 47 -5.88 6.13 22.66
C GLY A 47 -6.08 7.19 21.58
N GLN A 48 -6.90 6.92 20.56
CA GLN A 48 -7.16 7.82 19.43
C GLN A 48 -8.52 8.50 19.56
N SER A 49 -8.68 9.64 18.88
CA SER A 49 -10.01 10.19 18.65
C SER A 49 -10.83 9.29 17.73
N VAL A 50 -12.16 9.38 17.82
CA VAL A 50 -13.06 8.58 16.95
C VAL A 50 -12.85 8.91 15.48
N GLU A 51 -12.60 10.18 15.17
CA GLU A 51 -12.36 10.68 13.82
C GLU A 51 -11.02 10.17 13.26
N GLU A 52 -9.96 10.26 14.05
CA GLU A 52 -8.63 9.75 13.67
C GLU A 52 -8.63 8.23 13.51
N TYR A 53 -9.30 7.51 14.42
CA TYR A 53 -9.46 6.07 14.29
C TYR A 53 -10.27 5.70 13.04
N ALA A 54 -11.37 6.41 12.75
CA ALA A 54 -12.16 6.19 11.55
C ALA A 54 -11.35 6.50 10.28
N TYR A 55 -10.57 7.58 10.28
CA TYR A 55 -9.67 7.93 9.17
C TYR A 55 -8.62 6.84 8.94
N ASN A 56 -7.96 6.36 9.99
CA ASN A 56 -6.96 5.29 9.91
C ASN A 56 -7.55 3.97 9.42
N VAL A 57 -8.80 3.66 9.79
CA VAL A 57 -9.50 2.47 9.27
C VAL A 57 -9.85 2.64 7.79
N LEU A 58 -10.23 3.85 7.36
CA LEU A 58 -10.49 4.14 5.95
C LEU A 58 -9.20 4.09 5.12
N GLU A 59 -8.09 4.64 5.61
CA GLU A 59 -6.78 4.48 4.97
C GLU A 59 -6.32 3.01 4.99
N GLY A 60 -6.41 2.33 6.12
CA GLY A 60 -5.96 0.95 6.28
C GLY A 60 -6.80 -0.08 5.51
N GLY A 61 -8.08 0.22 5.25
CA GLY A 61 -9.02 -0.69 4.57
C GLY A 61 -9.25 -0.40 3.09
N PHE A 62 -8.88 0.79 2.59
CA PHE A 62 -9.09 1.18 1.18
C PHE A 62 -7.82 1.56 0.43
N VAL A 63 -6.66 1.59 1.09
CA VAL A 63 -5.41 1.59 0.36
C VAL A 63 -5.24 0.16 -0.15
N GLU A 64 -5.76 -0.08 -1.37
CA GLU A 64 -5.01 -0.86 -2.35
C GLU A 64 -3.58 -0.34 -2.28
N ARG A 65 -2.76 -0.96 -1.43
CA ARG A 65 -1.33 -0.69 -1.42
C ARG A 65 -0.91 -0.96 -2.86
N PRO A 66 -0.22 -0.04 -3.55
CA PRO A 66 0.23 -0.32 -4.91
C PRO A 66 1.01 -1.65 -4.90
N GLY A 67 0.43 -2.70 -5.51
CA GLY A 67 0.97 -4.07 -5.49
C GLY A 67 0.39 -5.06 -4.45
N PHE A 68 -0.63 -4.69 -3.67
CA PHE A 68 -1.31 -5.57 -2.73
C PHE A 68 -2.83 -5.46 -2.90
N THR A 69 -3.44 -6.51 -3.45
CA THR A 69 -4.89 -6.67 -3.51
C THR A 69 -5.26 -7.81 -2.57
N ASP A 70 -6.00 -7.51 -1.51
CA ASP A 70 -6.54 -8.52 -0.59
C ASP A 70 -7.70 -9.27 -1.26
N ASN A 71 -7.37 -10.17 -2.18
CA ASN A 71 -8.31 -11.00 -2.91
C ASN A 71 -7.88 -12.48 -2.89
N ASP A 72 -8.81 -13.37 -3.22
CA ASP A 72 -8.57 -14.81 -3.22
C ASP A 72 -7.39 -15.20 -4.12
N THR A 73 -7.22 -14.54 -5.28
CA THR A 73 -6.11 -14.78 -6.20
C THR A 73 -4.74 -14.49 -5.56
N HIS A 74 -4.63 -13.43 -4.76
CA HIS A 74 -3.41 -13.09 -4.03
C HIS A 74 -3.08 -14.16 -2.98
N TRP A 75 -4.08 -14.62 -2.23
CA TRP A 75 -3.88 -15.66 -1.22
C TRP A 75 -3.58 -17.04 -1.83
N GLU A 76 -4.12 -17.34 -3.01
CA GLU A 76 -3.74 -18.52 -3.79
C GLU A 76 -2.27 -18.47 -4.23
N GLU A 77 -1.79 -17.30 -4.66
CA GLU A 77 -0.40 -17.10 -5.03
C GLU A 77 0.56 -17.22 -3.83
N VAL A 78 0.22 -16.59 -2.70
CA VAL A 78 0.99 -16.74 -1.45
C VAL A 78 1.06 -18.21 -1.03
N ARG A 79 -0.05 -18.94 -1.14
CA ARG A 79 -0.08 -20.37 -0.83
C ARG A 79 0.80 -21.18 -1.78
N ARG A 80 0.75 -20.90 -3.08
CA ARG A 80 1.60 -21.55 -4.08
C ARG A 80 3.09 -21.39 -3.76
N ILE A 81 3.51 -20.17 -3.42
CA ILE A 81 4.92 -19.87 -3.05
C ILE A 81 5.32 -20.60 -1.77
N ALA A 82 4.43 -20.65 -0.77
CA ALA A 82 4.69 -21.40 0.46
C ALA A 82 4.82 -22.91 0.19
N GLU A 83 3.96 -23.48 -0.65
CA GLU A 83 4.01 -24.89 -1.04
C GLU A 83 5.27 -25.23 -1.85
N GLU A 84 5.72 -24.35 -2.72
CA GLU A 84 6.98 -24.47 -3.46
C GLU A 84 8.19 -24.45 -2.51
N THR A 85 8.20 -23.53 -1.55
CA THR A 85 9.24 -23.46 -0.50
C THR A 85 9.29 -24.74 0.35
N LEU A 86 8.14 -25.37 0.62
CA LEU A 86 8.10 -26.66 1.32
C LEU A 86 8.64 -27.82 0.47
N ARG A 87 8.50 -27.75 -0.86
CA ARG A 87 8.96 -28.79 -1.79
C ARG A 87 10.47 -28.73 -2.02
N ASP A 88 10.97 -27.54 -2.32
CA ASP A 88 12.34 -27.31 -2.81
C ASP A 88 13.28 -26.83 -1.70
N GLY A 89 12.74 -26.42 -0.56
CA GLY A 89 13.49 -25.81 0.54
C GLY A 89 13.43 -24.29 0.49
N GLY A 90 13.86 -23.65 1.58
CA GLY A 90 13.93 -22.20 1.68
C GLY A 90 15.38 -21.73 1.66
N ILE A 91 15.59 -20.44 1.39
CA ILE A 91 16.89 -19.82 1.64
C ILE A 91 16.95 -19.47 3.14
N PRO A 92 17.94 -19.98 3.90
CA PRO A 92 18.10 -19.65 5.31
C PRO A 92 18.40 -18.16 5.50
N LEU A 93 17.81 -17.57 6.55
CA LEU A 93 17.93 -16.13 6.78
C LEU A 93 19.39 -15.72 6.97
N GLU A 94 20.17 -16.52 7.70
CA GLU A 94 21.58 -16.23 7.96
C GLU A 94 22.44 -16.22 6.68
N ASP A 95 22.02 -16.92 5.63
CA ASP A 95 22.71 -16.93 4.35
C ASP A 95 22.37 -15.68 3.51
N VAL A 96 21.11 -15.22 3.59
CA VAL A 96 20.67 -13.95 2.99
C VAL A 96 21.38 -12.77 3.65
N GLU A 97 21.47 -12.76 4.98
CA GLU A 97 22.14 -11.71 5.74
C GLU A 97 23.61 -11.58 5.33
N ARG A 98 24.36 -12.70 5.31
CA ARG A 98 25.76 -12.69 4.85
C ARG A 98 25.90 -12.23 3.39
N TRP A 99 24.98 -12.62 2.52
CA TRP A 99 25.01 -12.19 1.12
C TRP A 99 24.81 -10.68 0.99
N VAL A 100 23.80 -10.12 1.65
CA VAL A 100 23.52 -8.68 1.65
C VAL A 100 24.68 -7.88 2.26
N GLU A 101 25.27 -8.38 3.35
CA GLU A 101 26.45 -7.76 3.97
C GLU A 101 27.68 -7.74 3.05
N SER A 102 27.77 -8.68 2.10
CA SER A 102 28.90 -8.79 1.19
C SER A 102 28.80 -7.89 -0.05
N TRP A 103 27.64 -7.27 -0.31
CA TRP A 103 27.44 -6.40 -1.48
C TRP A 103 28.39 -5.20 -1.47
N ASP A 104 28.84 -4.80 -2.67
CA ASP A 104 29.79 -3.69 -2.87
C ASP A 104 31.15 -3.89 -2.16
N THR A 105 31.51 -5.15 -1.84
CA THR A 105 32.82 -5.51 -1.29
C THR A 105 33.66 -6.30 -2.29
N GLU A 106 34.99 -6.35 -2.07
CA GLU A 106 35.89 -7.17 -2.89
C GLU A 106 35.61 -8.68 -2.79
N ASN A 107 34.84 -9.12 -1.78
CA ASN A 107 34.46 -10.51 -1.54
C ASN A 107 32.94 -10.72 -1.59
N GLU A 108 32.26 -10.03 -2.51
CA GLU A 108 30.82 -10.20 -2.71
C GLU A 108 30.48 -11.68 -2.94
N LEU A 109 29.59 -12.19 -2.10
CA LEU A 109 29.14 -13.57 -2.14
C LEU A 109 28.12 -13.74 -3.28
N PRO A 110 28.07 -14.91 -3.93
CA PRO A 110 26.99 -15.21 -4.85
C PRO A 110 25.65 -15.31 -4.10
N PRO A 111 24.51 -15.11 -4.79
CA PRO A 111 23.19 -15.34 -4.21
C PRO A 111 23.09 -16.74 -3.58
N PRO A 112 22.54 -16.85 -2.35
CA PRO A 112 22.44 -18.13 -1.67
C PRO A 112 21.37 -19.04 -2.31
N GLU A 113 21.66 -20.34 -2.33
CA GLU A 113 20.78 -21.36 -2.92
C GLU A 113 19.77 -21.89 -1.88
N PRO A 114 18.55 -22.27 -2.30
CA PRO A 114 17.59 -22.92 -1.41
C PRO A 114 18.13 -24.23 -0.83
N ARG A 115 17.89 -24.47 0.47
CA ARG A 115 18.14 -25.76 1.11
C ARG A 115 16.98 -26.19 2.01
N ARG A 116 16.76 -27.51 2.09
CA ARG A 116 15.80 -28.05 3.06
C ARG A 116 16.35 -27.85 4.47
N ARG A 117 15.47 -27.48 5.39
CA ARG A 117 15.82 -27.42 6.81
C ARG A 117 16.21 -28.83 7.25
N GLU A 118 17.43 -28.98 7.76
CA GLU A 118 17.83 -30.25 8.38
C GLU A 118 16.89 -30.49 9.57
N ALA A 119 16.27 -31.66 9.63
CA ALA A 119 15.42 -32.02 10.76
C ALA A 119 16.33 -32.22 11.98
N GLU A 120 16.13 -31.40 13.00
CA GLU A 120 16.74 -31.57 14.33
C GLU A 120 16.13 -32.78 15.06
#